data_AF-A0A7X0S9J2-F1
#
_entry.id   AF-A0A7X0S9J2-F1
#
_cell.length_a   1.000
_cell.length_b   1.000
_cell.length_c   1.000
_cell.angle_alpha   90.00
_cell.angle_beta   90.00
_cell.angle_gamma   90.00
#
_symmetry.space_group_name_H-M   'P 1'
#
loop_
_entity.id
_entity.type
_entity.pdbx_description
1 polymer ?
#
loop_
_entity_poly.entity_id
_entity_poly.type
_entity_poly.pdbx_seq_one_letter_code
_entity_poly.pdbx_strand_id
1 'polypeptide(L)'
;MVKQFKAKKLTIFLSLLLISTFVSCSKIDKETILSPNVTEDIKVEENEVKVTLEKGNRYLNDNDFANAKLTYEKATSIDKVNKDIYLQIKDKYLELTRFDDALYFVQLALNNNTDIDNMKIISDNIKSKFEITSIDKSLYEGESYTLPSELSTKINNENVSIPVTWNNSVINTSTAGTFSYLGTNKEYSRQFNATLTVVPPVVAPVVAPVIPSVVDEEHCYVKNIYKSNGKTYIDVDLVEFLRGNAALEGAIKDNNSKVGTNDDGSKFVPDGYYIRDNVHKQITYEVSQNSTFNLAEFHIYPNSSSNGTITVPVPYDRFESYIKSHINGDYRPNLCLIKFKNNVVYDVSYVYTP
;
A
#
# COMPACT_ATOMS: atom_id res chain seq x y z
N MET A 1 -9.92 -52.42 9.44
CA MET A 1 -9.19 -52.56 8.15
C MET A 1 -8.37 -51.30 7.95
N VAL A 2 -7.15 -51.26 8.52
CA VAL A 2 -6.25 -50.10 8.45
C VAL A 2 -5.06 -50.52 7.62
N LYS A 3 -4.97 -50.04 6.37
CA LYS A 3 -3.83 -50.30 5.48
C LYS A 3 -2.72 -49.30 5.79
N GLN A 4 -1.67 -49.82 6.42
CA GLN A 4 -0.35 -49.20 6.45
C GLN A 4 0.26 -49.22 5.05
N PHE A 5 0.89 -48.12 4.64
CA PHE A 5 1.92 -48.14 3.60
C PHE A 5 3.19 -47.49 4.16
N LYS A 6 4.18 -48.35 4.42
CA LYS A 6 5.56 -47.99 4.76
C LYS A 6 6.29 -47.52 3.50
N ALA A 7 6.84 -46.32 3.52
CA ALA A 7 7.87 -45.91 2.57
C ALA A 7 9.25 -46.12 3.23
N LYS A 8 10.03 -47.06 2.68
CA LYS A 8 11.41 -47.35 3.05
C LYS A 8 12.30 -46.14 2.74
N LYS A 9 13.00 -45.60 3.74
CA LYS A 9 14.23 -44.81 3.52
C LYS A 9 15.43 -45.71 3.78
N LEU A 10 16.12 -46.04 2.71
CA LEU A 10 17.38 -46.76 2.66
C LEU A 10 18.43 -45.75 2.21
N THR A 11 19.36 -45.35 3.09
CA THR A 11 20.80 -45.26 2.75
C THR A 11 21.69 -44.92 3.95
N ILE A 12 22.44 -45.95 4.38
CA ILE A 12 23.89 -45.99 4.67
C ILE A 12 24.42 -45.01 5.73
N PHE A 13 24.48 -45.51 6.97
CA PHE A 13 25.41 -45.05 8.01
C PHE A 13 26.73 -45.79 7.82
N LEU A 14 27.80 -45.09 7.45
CA LEU A 14 29.15 -45.66 7.45
C LEU A 14 29.73 -45.54 8.86
N SER A 15 29.48 -46.54 9.70
CA SER A 15 30.09 -46.65 11.02
C SER A 15 31.52 -47.15 10.88
N LEU A 16 32.50 -46.24 11.01
CA LEU A 16 33.91 -46.62 11.10
C LEU A 16 34.19 -47.12 12.53
N LEU A 17 34.51 -48.41 12.63
CA LEU A 17 34.85 -49.11 13.87
C LEU A 17 36.14 -48.52 14.46
N LEU A 18 36.02 -47.77 15.57
CA LEU A 18 37.16 -47.39 16.41
C LEU A 18 37.57 -48.60 17.25
N ILE A 19 38.65 -49.26 16.84
CA ILE A 19 39.34 -50.25 17.66
C ILE A 19 40.08 -49.48 18.75
N SER A 20 39.57 -49.54 19.97
CA SER A 20 40.20 -48.99 21.17
C SER A 20 41.30 -49.91 21.68
N THR A 21 42.53 -49.71 21.20
CA THR A 21 43.71 -50.16 21.94
C THR A 21 44.03 -49.11 22.99
N PHE A 22 43.69 -49.40 24.25
CA PHE A 22 44.22 -48.71 25.41
C PHE A 22 45.73 -48.89 25.43
N VAL A 23 46.48 -47.84 25.07
CA VAL A 23 47.89 -47.69 25.45
C VAL A 23 48.04 -46.33 26.12
N SER A 24 48.43 -46.43 27.39
CA SER A 24 48.98 -45.43 28.30
C SER A 24 49.19 -44.02 27.73
N CYS A 25 48.59 -43.04 28.41
CA CYS A 25 48.87 -41.62 28.27
C CYS A 25 50.36 -41.34 28.59
N SER A 26 51.21 -41.28 27.57
CA SER A 26 52.43 -40.47 27.62
C SER A 26 52.12 -39.16 26.91
N LYS A 27 52.49 -38.03 27.52
CA LYS A 27 52.38 -36.70 26.92
C LYS A 27 53.00 -36.75 25.51
N ILE A 28 52.15 -36.75 24.48
CA ILE A 28 52.57 -36.45 23.12
C ILE A 28 52.43 -34.94 23.04
N ASP A 29 53.57 -34.26 23.11
CA ASP A 29 53.66 -32.89 22.63
C ASP A 29 53.12 -32.89 21.19
N LYS A 30 52.11 -32.06 20.90
CA LYS A 30 51.67 -31.85 19.52
C LYS A 30 52.87 -31.31 18.76
N GLU A 31 53.55 -32.16 17.99
CA GLU A 31 54.49 -31.70 16.98
C GLU A 31 53.68 -30.90 15.95
N THR A 32 53.82 -29.57 16.01
CA THR A 32 53.54 -28.71 14.87
C THR A 32 54.53 -29.07 13.78
N ILE A 33 54.13 -29.93 12.85
CA ILE A 33 54.90 -30.20 11.64
C ILE A 33 54.81 -28.92 10.79
N LEU A 34 55.76 -28.01 10.98
CA LEU A 34 56.00 -26.92 10.06
C LEU A 34 56.52 -27.54 8.75
N SER A 35 55.87 -27.22 7.63
CA SER A 35 56.37 -27.61 6.31
C SER A 35 57.82 -27.13 6.15
N PRO A 36 58.73 -27.97 5.65
CA PRO A 36 60.14 -27.61 5.54
C PRO A 36 60.40 -26.45 4.55
N ASN A 37 59.41 -26.03 3.75
CA ASN A 37 59.56 -24.93 2.80
C ASN A 37 58.30 -24.06 2.66
N VAL A 38 58.02 -23.26 3.70
CA VAL A 38 56.91 -22.30 3.76
C VAL A 38 56.82 -21.39 2.52
N THR A 39 57.94 -21.02 1.91
CA THR A 39 57.98 -20.14 0.73
C THR A 39 57.39 -20.78 -0.53
N GLU A 40 57.60 -22.08 -0.73
CA GLU A 40 57.07 -22.78 -1.90
C GLU A 40 55.57 -23.03 -1.75
N ASP A 41 55.12 -23.39 -0.54
CA ASP A 41 53.70 -23.58 -0.24
C ASP A 41 52.90 -22.28 -0.46
N ILE A 42 53.43 -21.12 -0.02
CA ILE A 42 52.82 -19.80 -0.28
C ILE A 42 52.65 -19.52 -1.78
N LYS A 43 53.66 -19.83 -2.61
CA LYS A 43 53.57 -19.60 -4.07
C LYS A 43 52.53 -20.50 -4.74
N VAL A 44 52.40 -21.74 -4.28
CA VAL A 44 51.39 -22.68 -4.78
C VAL A 44 49.99 -22.17 -4.45
N GLU A 45 49.77 -21.71 -3.22
CA GLU A 45 48.50 -21.11 -2.79
C GLU A 45 48.17 -19.82 -3.58
N GLU A 46 49.11 -18.89 -3.71
CA GLU A 46 48.94 -17.66 -4.50
C GLU A 46 48.58 -17.96 -5.96
N ASN A 47 49.22 -18.96 -6.56
CA ASN A 47 48.92 -19.38 -7.93
C ASN A 47 47.53 -20.05 -8.04
N GLU A 48 47.14 -20.87 -7.06
CA GLU A 48 45.80 -21.48 -7.05
C GLU A 48 44.70 -20.40 -6.88
N VAL A 49 44.90 -19.42 -6.00
CA VAL A 49 44.00 -18.27 -5.85
C VAL A 49 43.85 -17.55 -7.18
N LYS A 50 44.96 -17.20 -7.84
CA LYS A 50 44.94 -16.49 -9.13
C LYS A 50 44.16 -17.26 -10.20
N VAL A 51 44.47 -18.54 -10.40
CA VAL A 51 43.78 -19.39 -11.39
C VAL A 51 42.28 -19.50 -11.08
N THR A 52 41.94 -19.58 -9.80
CA THR A 52 40.54 -19.67 -9.36
C THR A 52 39.79 -18.36 -9.60
N LEU A 53 40.39 -17.21 -9.28
CA LEU A 53 39.83 -15.88 -9.57
C LEU A 53 39.62 -15.67 -11.07
N GLU A 54 40.60 -16.03 -11.92
CA GLU A 54 40.47 -15.96 -13.37
C GLU A 54 39.32 -16.83 -13.89
N LYS A 55 39.11 -18.02 -13.30
CA LYS A 55 37.97 -18.88 -13.63
C LYS A 55 36.65 -18.26 -13.22
N GLY A 56 36.57 -17.67 -12.02
CA GLY A 56 35.38 -16.93 -11.56
C GLY A 56 35.04 -15.77 -12.48
N ASN A 57 36.06 -15.00 -12.91
CA ASN A 57 35.89 -13.90 -13.86
C ASN A 57 35.34 -14.37 -15.22
N ARG A 58 35.75 -15.54 -15.71
CA ARG A 58 35.19 -16.11 -16.94
C ARG A 58 33.69 -16.41 -16.80
N TYR A 59 33.29 -17.10 -15.72
CA TYR A 59 31.88 -17.33 -15.44
C TYR A 59 31.09 -16.02 -15.32
N LEU A 60 31.68 -15.02 -14.66
CA LEU A 60 31.04 -13.71 -14.50
C LEU A 60 30.80 -13.02 -15.86
N ASN A 61 31.79 -13.05 -16.75
CA ASN A 61 31.67 -12.50 -18.12
C ASN A 61 30.64 -13.25 -18.97
N ASP A 62 30.47 -14.55 -18.71
CA ASP A 62 29.45 -15.39 -19.36
C ASP A 62 28.05 -15.21 -18.75
N ASN A 63 27.89 -14.30 -17.77
CA ASN A 63 26.68 -14.11 -16.95
C ASN A 63 26.24 -15.35 -16.16
N ASP A 64 27.15 -16.31 -15.96
CA ASP A 64 26.94 -17.48 -15.11
C ASP A 64 27.24 -17.13 -13.65
N PHE A 65 26.36 -16.33 -13.07
CA PHE A 65 26.53 -15.77 -11.73
C PHE A 65 26.61 -16.85 -10.64
N ALA A 66 25.91 -17.98 -10.83
CA ALA A 66 25.93 -19.08 -9.88
C ALA A 66 27.32 -19.74 -9.82
N ASN A 67 27.90 -20.09 -10.98
CA ASN A 67 29.23 -20.68 -11.02
C ASN A 67 30.33 -19.68 -10.70
N ALA A 68 30.16 -18.40 -11.05
CA ALA A 68 31.05 -17.32 -10.64
C ALA A 68 31.12 -17.23 -9.11
N LYS A 69 29.98 -17.15 -8.43
CA LYS A 69 29.90 -17.09 -6.96
C LYS A 69 30.55 -18.29 -6.30
N LEU A 70 30.22 -19.52 -6.69
CA LEU A 70 30.82 -20.74 -6.13
C LEU A 70 32.35 -20.78 -6.32
N THR A 71 32.82 -20.32 -7.49
CA THR A 71 34.26 -20.28 -7.79
C THR A 71 34.98 -19.23 -6.95
N TYR A 72 34.38 -18.05 -6.76
CA TYR A 72 34.91 -17.01 -5.89
C TYR A 72 34.90 -17.41 -4.41
N GLU A 73 33.85 -18.09 -3.93
CA GLU A 73 33.83 -18.69 -2.59
C GLU A 73 35.02 -19.64 -2.40
N LYS A 74 35.32 -20.48 -3.40
CA LYS A 74 36.53 -21.32 -3.39
C LYS A 74 37.79 -20.46 -3.27
N ALA A 75 37.94 -19.41 -4.08
CA ALA A 75 39.11 -18.52 -4.01
C ALA A 75 39.31 -17.93 -2.61
N THR A 76 38.23 -17.42 -2.00
CA THR A 76 38.27 -16.87 -0.63
C THR A 76 38.52 -17.93 0.46
N SER A 77 38.29 -19.20 0.16
CA SER A 77 38.52 -20.29 1.12
C SER A 77 39.98 -20.75 1.19
N ILE A 78 40.75 -20.51 0.12
CA ILE A 78 42.19 -20.83 0.04
C ILE A 78 42.96 -19.92 1.01
N ASP A 79 42.71 -18.62 0.95
CA ASP A 79 43.27 -17.64 1.89
C ASP A 79 42.16 -16.71 2.43
N LYS A 80 41.64 -17.08 3.60
CA LYS A 80 40.46 -16.43 4.20
C LYS A 80 40.73 -15.02 4.71
N VAL A 81 41.97 -14.70 5.07
CA VAL A 81 42.35 -13.42 5.69
C VAL A 81 42.92 -12.42 4.69
N ASN A 82 43.13 -12.83 3.44
CA ASN A 82 43.59 -11.95 2.38
C ASN A 82 42.47 -11.07 1.86
N LYS A 83 42.50 -9.80 2.28
CA LYS A 83 41.52 -8.78 1.90
C LYS A 83 41.48 -8.50 0.40
N ASP A 84 42.59 -8.65 -0.31
CA ASP A 84 42.69 -8.26 -1.72
C ASP A 84 41.84 -9.18 -2.60
N ILE A 85 41.67 -10.44 -2.21
CA ILE A 85 40.77 -11.40 -2.88
C ILE A 85 39.32 -10.88 -2.82
N TYR A 86 38.84 -10.51 -1.63
CA TYR A 86 37.48 -10.01 -1.45
C TYR A 86 37.25 -8.69 -2.17
N LEU A 87 38.22 -7.77 -2.10
CA LEU A 87 38.12 -6.46 -2.77
C LEU A 87 38.02 -6.64 -4.29
N GLN A 88 38.86 -7.48 -4.89
CA GLN A 88 38.82 -7.78 -6.32
C GLN A 88 37.46 -8.36 -6.76
N ILE A 89 36.95 -9.35 -6.02
CA ILE A 89 35.65 -9.98 -6.33
C ILE A 89 34.52 -8.96 -6.21
N LYS A 90 34.50 -8.19 -5.11
CA LYS A 90 33.51 -7.12 -4.88
C LYS A 90 33.53 -6.11 -6.03
N ASP A 91 34.71 -5.62 -6.44
CA ASP A 91 34.81 -4.63 -7.53
C ASP A 91 34.26 -5.17 -8.86
N LYS A 92 34.52 -6.45 -9.17
CA LYS A 92 33.96 -7.12 -10.35
C LYS A 92 32.43 -7.16 -10.36
N TYR A 93 31.80 -7.44 -9.22
CA TYR A 93 30.34 -7.38 -9.11
C TYR A 93 29.78 -5.95 -9.16
N LEU A 94 30.49 -4.98 -8.58
CA LEU A 94 30.09 -3.57 -8.63
C LEU A 94 30.13 -3.00 -10.06
N GLU A 95 31.12 -3.38 -10.88
CA GLU A 95 31.20 -3.04 -12.30
C GLU A 95 29.93 -3.46 -13.07
N LEU A 96 29.28 -4.55 -12.64
CA LEU A 96 28.06 -5.11 -13.22
C LEU A 96 26.79 -4.67 -12.50
N THR A 97 26.87 -3.71 -11.57
CA THR A 97 25.75 -3.25 -10.72
C THR A 97 25.09 -4.36 -9.89
N ARG A 98 25.79 -5.46 -9.63
CA ARG A 98 25.32 -6.59 -8.80
C ARG A 98 25.67 -6.36 -7.34
N PHE A 99 24.99 -5.39 -6.73
CA PHE A 99 25.28 -4.93 -5.37
C PHE A 99 25.09 -6.00 -4.30
N ASP A 100 24.12 -6.91 -4.46
CA ASP A 100 23.88 -8.01 -3.49
C ASP A 100 25.03 -9.01 -3.46
N ASP A 101 25.54 -9.39 -4.63
CA ASP A 101 26.68 -10.32 -4.72
C ASP A 101 27.96 -9.66 -4.21
N ALA A 102 28.18 -8.38 -4.52
CA ALA A 102 29.29 -7.61 -3.95
C ALA A 102 29.20 -7.55 -2.42
N LEU A 103 28.01 -7.28 -1.86
CA LEU A 103 27.79 -7.21 -0.42
C LEU A 103 28.01 -8.57 0.25
N TYR A 104 27.60 -9.67 -0.39
CA TYR A 104 27.84 -11.02 0.11
C TYR A 104 29.32 -11.27 0.38
N PHE A 105 30.22 -10.95 -0.56
CA PHE A 105 31.66 -11.16 -0.37
C PHE A 105 32.26 -10.23 0.69
N VAL A 106 31.75 -9.00 0.84
CA VAL A 106 32.16 -8.10 1.93
C VAL A 106 31.73 -8.64 3.29
N GLN A 107 30.51 -9.21 3.39
CA GLN A 107 30.05 -9.87 4.61
C GLN A 107 30.83 -11.15 4.91
N LEU A 108 31.21 -11.91 3.88
CA LEU A 108 32.08 -13.08 4.02
C LEU A 108 33.45 -12.69 4.57
N ALA A 109 34.03 -11.58 4.10
CA ALA A 109 35.28 -11.04 4.65
C ALA A 109 35.14 -10.67 6.15
N LEU A 110 34.05 -9.99 6.52
CA LEU A 110 33.75 -9.66 7.92
C LEU A 110 33.63 -10.90 8.80
N ASN A 111 32.93 -11.94 8.32
CA ASN A 111 32.77 -13.21 9.03
C ASN A 111 34.11 -13.95 9.21
N ASN A 112 35.05 -13.76 8.28
CA ASN A 112 36.41 -14.28 8.36
C ASN A 112 37.38 -13.36 9.14
N ASN A 113 36.88 -12.29 9.76
CA ASN A 113 37.66 -11.29 10.50
C ASN A 113 38.71 -10.54 9.65
N THR A 114 38.43 -10.39 8.35
CA THR A 114 39.34 -9.77 7.37
C THR A 114 39.06 -8.28 7.25
N ASP A 115 40.07 -7.44 7.56
CA ASP A 115 40.05 -5.97 7.44
C ASP A 115 38.73 -5.34 7.94
N ILE A 116 38.35 -5.66 9.18
CA ILE A 116 37.02 -5.42 9.74
C ILE A 116 36.57 -3.96 9.59
N ASP A 117 37.45 -3.01 9.89
CA ASP A 117 37.09 -1.59 9.90
C ASP A 117 36.79 -1.08 8.49
N ASN A 118 37.63 -1.44 7.51
CA ASN A 118 37.43 -1.08 6.11
C ASN A 118 36.21 -1.80 5.51
N MET A 119 36.06 -3.09 5.78
CA MET A 119 34.95 -3.89 5.24
C MET A 119 33.59 -3.42 5.77
N LYS A 120 33.50 -2.90 7.01
CA LYS A 120 32.28 -2.25 7.52
C LYS A 120 31.92 -1.00 6.70
N ILE A 121 32.89 -0.12 6.45
CA ILE A 121 32.69 1.09 5.66
C ILE A 121 32.21 0.74 4.24
N ILE A 122 32.85 -0.25 3.61
CA ILE A 122 32.45 -0.73 2.27
C ILE A 122 31.04 -1.32 2.30
N SER A 123 30.72 -2.16 3.30
CA SER A 123 29.37 -2.72 3.50
C SER A 123 28.32 -1.62 3.56
N ASP A 124 28.55 -0.58 4.36
CA ASP A 124 27.58 0.50 4.55
C ASP A 124 27.44 1.36 3.29
N ASN A 125 28.52 1.58 2.54
CA ASN A 125 28.47 2.24 1.24
C ASN A 125 27.61 1.44 0.24
N ILE A 126 27.80 0.11 0.14
CA ILE A 126 27.02 -0.73 -0.76
C ILE A 126 25.54 -0.73 -0.35
N LYS A 127 25.24 -0.90 0.95
CA LYS A 127 23.86 -0.87 1.47
C LYS A 127 23.15 0.45 1.18
N SER A 128 23.87 1.58 1.19
CA SER A 128 23.30 2.89 0.88
C SER A 128 22.78 3.02 -0.57
N LYS A 129 23.18 2.12 -1.46
CA LYS A 129 22.74 2.07 -2.87
C LYS A 129 21.48 1.24 -3.08
N PHE A 130 21.00 0.51 -2.08
CA PHE A 130 19.77 -0.25 -2.20
C PHE A 130 18.53 0.66 -2.17
N GLU A 131 17.55 0.34 -3.00
CA GLU A 131 16.26 0.99 -2.99
C GLU A 131 15.53 0.68 -1.66
N ILE A 132 15.05 1.72 -0.99
CA ILE A 132 14.19 1.56 0.20
C ILE A 132 12.76 1.45 -0.29
N THR A 133 12.13 0.30 0.00
CA THR A 133 10.72 0.08 -0.32
C THR A 133 9.84 0.69 0.77
N SER A 134 8.88 1.52 0.37
CA SER A 134 7.99 2.26 1.28
C SER A 134 6.53 1.80 1.15
N ILE A 135 5.83 1.74 2.28
CA ILE A 135 4.38 1.57 2.37
C ILE A 135 3.78 2.88 2.89
N ASP A 136 2.82 3.43 2.16
CA ASP A 136 2.00 4.54 2.63
C ASP A 136 0.56 4.07 2.78
N LYS A 137 0.00 4.23 3.99
CA LYS A 137 -1.34 3.77 4.31
C LYS A 137 -2.09 4.79 5.15
N SER A 138 -3.28 5.15 4.72
CA SER A 138 -4.22 5.94 5.51
C SER A 138 -5.18 5.01 6.27
N LEU A 139 -5.42 5.31 7.55
CA LEU A 139 -6.28 4.57 8.47
C LEU A 139 -7.16 5.55 9.26
N TYR A 140 -8.32 5.09 9.73
CA TYR A 140 -9.11 5.86 10.70
C TYR A 140 -8.68 5.54 12.14
N GLU A 141 -8.94 6.45 13.09
CA GLU A 141 -8.69 6.15 14.52
C GLU A 141 -9.44 4.88 14.95
N GLY A 142 -8.72 4.02 15.68
CA GLY A 142 -9.24 2.74 16.15
C GLY A 142 -9.31 1.64 15.08
N GLU A 143 -8.98 1.92 13.82
CA GLU A 143 -8.91 0.90 12.77
C GLU A 143 -7.80 -0.11 13.07
N SER A 144 -8.14 -1.40 13.05
CA SER A 144 -7.15 -2.46 13.23
C SER A 144 -6.30 -2.60 11.97
N TYR A 145 -4.98 -2.56 12.12
CA TYR A 145 -4.05 -2.77 11.02
C TYR A 145 -2.83 -3.57 11.46
N THR A 146 -2.35 -4.44 10.58
CA THR A 146 -1.12 -5.20 10.77
C THR A 146 -0.17 -4.90 9.62
N LEU A 147 1.08 -4.57 9.95
CA LEU A 147 2.12 -4.43 8.94
C LEU A 147 2.34 -5.78 8.22
N PRO A 148 2.61 -5.75 6.90
CA PRO A 148 2.83 -6.97 6.13
C PRO A 148 4.09 -7.70 6.63
N SER A 149 4.02 -9.02 6.68
CA SER A 149 5.14 -9.88 7.06
C SER A 149 6.14 -10.11 5.92
N GLU A 150 5.76 -9.81 4.68
CA GLU A 150 6.60 -9.93 3.48
C GLU A 150 6.40 -8.71 2.57
N LEU A 151 7.46 -8.30 1.89
CA LEU A 151 7.43 -7.24 0.89
C LEU A 151 8.29 -7.61 -0.32
N SER A 152 7.84 -7.18 -1.51
CA SER A 152 8.59 -7.30 -2.75
C SER A 152 9.66 -6.22 -2.84
N THR A 153 10.89 -6.60 -3.13
CA THR A 153 12.02 -5.69 -3.39
C THR A 153 12.98 -6.29 -4.41
N LYS A 154 13.88 -5.48 -4.97
CA LYS A 154 14.87 -5.96 -5.93
C LYS A 154 16.04 -6.62 -5.23
N ILE A 155 16.35 -7.86 -5.60
CA ILE A 155 17.58 -8.59 -5.25
C ILE A 155 18.26 -8.95 -6.57
N ASN A 156 19.50 -8.49 -6.80
CA ASN A 156 20.22 -8.70 -8.07
C ASN A 156 19.37 -8.36 -9.32
N ASN A 157 18.64 -7.25 -9.26
CA ASN A 157 17.73 -6.74 -10.29
C ASN A 157 16.45 -7.57 -10.54
N GLU A 158 16.19 -8.59 -9.74
CA GLU A 158 14.95 -9.37 -9.79
C GLU A 158 14.03 -8.99 -8.63
N ASN A 159 12.73 -8.87 -8.87
CA ASN A 159 11.75 -8.63 -7.81
C ASN A 159 11.50 -9.93 -7.04
N VAL A 160 11.80 -9.92 -5.74
CA VAL A 160 11.63 -11.05 -4.84
C VAL A 160 10.81 -10.61 -3.63
N SER A 161 9.81 -11.42 -3.24
CA SER A 161 9.09 -11.25 -1.97
C SER A 161 9.93 -11.82 -0.83
N ILE A 162 10.31 -10.98 0.13
CA ILE A 162 11.16 -11.37 1.26
C ILE A 162 10.50 -11.00 2.59
N PRO A 163 10.78 -11.77 3.67
CA PRO A 163 10.22 -11.49 4.98
C PRO A 163 10.74 -10.18 5.58
N VAL A 164 9.88 -9.46 6.31
CA VAL A 164 10.19 -8.17 6.94
C VAL A 164 10.00 -8.26 8.44
N THR A 165 11.03 -7.84 9.18
CA THR A 165 10.96 -7.65 10.63
C THR A 165 10.82 -6.17 10.95
N TRP A 166 9.69 -5.79 11.53
CA TRP A 166 9.40 -4.42 11.96
C TRP A 166 9.96 -4.14 13.35
N ASN A 167 10.50 -2.93 13.54
CA ASN A 167 10.97 -2.45 14.84
C ASN A 167 9.85 -2.36 15.89
N ASN A 168 8.62 -2.13 15.46
CA ASN A 168 7.42 -2.20 16.27
C ASN A 168 6.28 -2.83 15.44
N SER A 169 5.76 -3.97 15.88
CA SER A 169 4.65 -4.67 15.24
C SER A 169 3.29 -4.32 15.85
N VAL A 170 3.27 -3.65 17.00
CA VAL A 170 2.04 -3.20 17.65
C VAL A 170 1.66 -1.85 17.09
N ILE A 171 0.68 -1.86 16.19
CA ILE A 171 0.13 -0.64 15.59
C ILE A 171 -0.95 -0.10 16.52
N ASN A 172 -0.70 1.08 17.09
CA ASN A 172 -1.71 1.80 17.85
C ASN A 172 -2.32 2.90 16.97
N THR A 173 -3.57 2.71 16.58
CA THR A 173 -4.35 3.68 15.80
C THR A 173 -5.31 4.49 16.69
N SER A 174 -5.20 4.42 18.03
CA SER A 174 -6.16 5.09 18.93
C SER A 174 -6.17 6.62 18.86
N THR A 175 -5.14 7.21 18.25
CA THR A 175 -4.98 8.66 18.13
C THR A 175 -4.53 9.02 16.73
N ALA A 176 -5.11 10.07 16.18
CA ALA A 176 -4.73 10.62 14.89
C ALA A 176 -3.29 11.13 14.91
N GLY A 177 -2.64 11.03 13.75
CA GLY A 177 -1.26 11.40 13.55
C GLY A 177 -0.59 10.59 12.44
N THR A 178 0.66 10.91 12.19
CA THR A 178 1.49 10.15 11.25
C THR A 178 2.52 9.35 12.05
N PHE A 179 2.55 8.05 11.80
CA PHE A 179 3.43 7.10 12.48
C PHE A 179 4.34 6.43 11.46
N SER A 180 5.64 6.35 11.78
CA SER A 180 6.64 5.73 10.92
C SER A 180 7.22 4.48 11.58
N TYR A 181 7.32 3.42 10.79
CA TYR A 181 7.86 2.14 11.20
C TYR A 181 9.03 1.76 10.29
N LEU A 182 10.08 1.20 10.89
CA LEU A 182 11.26 0.75 10.18
C LEU A 182 11.24 -0.77 10.12
N GLY A 183 11.20 -1.30 8.90
CA GLY A 183 11.30 -2.71 8.61
C GLY A 183 12.71 -3.07 8.17
N THR A 184 13.16 -4.28 8.52
CA THR A 184 14.47 -4.80 8.10
C THR A 184 14.37 -6.25 7.66
N ASN A 185 15.23 -6.63 6.72
CA ASN A 185 15.53 -8.02 6.41
C ASN A 185 17.05 -8.22 6.56
N LYS A 186 17.46 -9.10 7.47
CA LYS A 186 18.89 -9.33 7.77
C LYS A 186 19.60 -10.08 6.65
N GLU A 187 18.95 -11.08 6.07
CA GLU A 187 19.52 -11.95 5.04
C GLU A 187 20.01 -11.16 3.82
N TYR A 188 19.17 -10.27 3.31
CA TYR A 188 19.48 -9.42 2.16
C TYR A 188 19.91 -8.00 2.54
N SER A 189 20.06 -7.70 3.84
CA SER A 189 20.40 -6.36 4.34
C SER A 189 19.49 -5.25 3.80
N ARG A 190 18.19 -5.54 3.66
CA ARG A 190 17.20 -4.57 3.15
C ARG A 190 16.55 -3.79 4.28
N GLN A 191 16.23 -2.54 3.98
CA GLN A 191 15.46 -1.64 4.83
C GLN A 191 14.13 -1.30 4.15
N PHE A 192 13.11 -1.13 4.97
CA PHE A 192 11.75 -0.83 4.55
C PHE A 192 11.21 0.30 5.43
N ASN A 193 10.39 1.16 4.85
CA ASN A 193 9.68 2.19 5.59
C ASN A 193 8.19 1.93 5.50
N ALA A 194 7.45 2.13 6.58
CA ALA A 194 6.00 2.23 6.53
C ALA A 194 5.57 3.51 7.22
N THR A 195 4.80 4.31 6.51
CA THR A 195 4.18 5.53 7.02
C THR A 195 2.68 5.32 7.08
N LEU A 196 2.15 5.30 8.30
CA LEU A 196 0.73 5.19 8.56
C LEU A 196 0.20 6.57 8.94
N THR A 197 -0.75 7.09 8.15
CA THR A 197 -1.48 8.30 8.49
C THR A 197 -2.81 7.91 9.10
N VAL A 198 -2.91 8.02 10.42
CA VAL A 198 -4.15 7.86 11.14
C VAL A 198 -4.86 9.20 11.12
N VAL A 199 -5.98 9.27 10.42
CA VAL A 199 -6.86 10.43 10.45
C VAL A 199 -7.92 10.20 11.52
N PRO A 200 -8.43 11.27 12.18
CA PRO A 200 -9.64 11.15 12.97
C PRO A 200 -10.69 10.43 12.13
N PRO A 201 -11.58 9.62 12.74
CA PRO A 201 -12.77 9.18 12.05
C PRO A 201 -13.41 10.46 11.50
N VAL A 202 -14.02 10.39 10.32
CA VAL A 202 -14.84 11.51 9.87
C VAL A 202 -15.95 11.64 10.89
N VAL A 203 -15.76 12.49 11.90
CA VAL A 203 -16.77 12.82 12.87
C VAL A 203 -17.73 13.65 12.07
N ALA A 204 -18.78 13.00 11.55
CA ALA A 204 -20.03 13.69 11.34
C ALA A 204 -20.27 14.52 12.62
N PRO A 205 -20.62 15.82 12.51
CA PRO A 205 -20.66 16.72 13.65
C PRO A 205 -21.40 16.03 14.79
N VAL A 206 -20.75 15.99 15.96
CA VAL A 206 -21.29 15.33 17.16
C VAL A 206 -22.57 16.05 17.56
N VAL A 207 -23.71 15.55 17.09
CA VAL A 207 -24.99 15.79 17.73
C VAL A 207 -25.06 14.82 18.92
N ALA A 208 -25.42 15.36 20.07
CA ALA A 208 -25.55 14.69 21.37
C ALA A 208 -26.23 13.30 21.29
N PRO A 209 -25.99 12.39 22.26
CA PRO A 209 -26.48 11.01 22.13
C PRO A 209 -27.99 10.94 22.34
N VAL A 210 -28.71 10.17 21.49
CA VAL A 210 -29.78 9.18 21.80
C VAL A 210 -30.51 8.70 20.50
N ILE A 211 -30.35 7.40 20.16
CA ILE A 211 -31.33 6.33 19.71
C ILE A 211 -32.51 6.72 18.77
N PRO A 212 -33.07 5.85 17.86
CA PRO A 212 -32.55 4.94 16.82
C PRO A 212 -33.08 5.30 15.38
N SER A 213 -32.42 4.83 14.32
CA SER A 213 -33.02 4.64 12.97
C SER A 213 -33.82 5.82 12.36
N VAL A 214 -33.23 7.01 12.19
CA VAL A 214 -33.86 8.06 11.39
C VAL A 214 -33.38 7.93 9.94
N VAL A 215 -34.34 7.79 9.03
CA VAL A 215 -34.10 8.07 7.61
C VAL A 215 -33.89 9.57 7.53
N ASP A 216 -32.70 9.99 7.14
CA ASP A 216 -32.42 11.39 6.89
C ASP A 216 -32.69 11.66 5.40
N GLU A 217 -33.40 12.76 5.11
CA GLU A 217 -33.72 13.19 3.75
C GLU A 217 -33.21 14.61 3.54
N GLU A 218 -32.48 14.86 2.46
CA GLU A 218 -31.86 16.16 2.18
C GLU A 218 -32.13 16.59 0.74
N HIS A 219 -32.36 17.88 0.53
CA HIS A 219 -32.47 18.44 -0.81
C HIS A 219 -31.09 18.81 -1.34
N CYS A 220 -30.84 18.50 -2.61
CA CYS A 220 -29.55 18.77 -3.22
C CYS A 220 -29.65 18.95 -4.73
N TYR A 221 -28.69 19.68 -5.30
CA TYR A 221 -28.39 19.58 -6.72
C TYR A 221 -27.40 18.44 -6.95
N VAL A 222 -27.82 17.42 -7.68
CA VAL A 222 -26.92 16.34 -8.11
C VAL A 222 -26.00 16.87 -9.20
N LYS A 223 -24.69 16.86 -8.92
CA LYS A 223 -23.65 17.33 -9.84
C LYS A 223 -23.08 16.18 -10.66
N ASN A 224 -22.93 15.01 -10.05
CA ASN A 224 -22.41 13.83 -10.72
C ASN A 224 -22.87 12.54 -10.03
N ILE A 225 -22.90 11.44 -10.76
CA ILE A 225 -23.06 10.10 -10.23
C ILE A 225 -22.20 9.15 -11.05
N TYR A 226 -21.42 8.30 -10.39
CA TYR A 226 -20.40 7.49 -11.06
C TYR A 226 -20.08 6.22 -10.28
N LYS A 227 -19.45 5.26 -10.96
CA LYS A 227 -18.89 4.06 -10.34
C LYS A 227 -17.37 4.16 -10.26
N SER A 228 -16.80 3.81 -9.11
CA SER A 228 -15.35 3.74 -8.87
C SER A 228 -15.04 2.56 -7.96
N ASN A 229 -14.06 1.74 -8.33
CA ASN A 229 -13.65 0.54 -7.57
C ASN A 229 -14.82 -0.38 -7.15
N GLY A 230 -15.81 -0.56 -8.04
CA GLY A 230 -16.98 -1.42 -7.78
C GLY A 230 -18.04 -0.83 -6.85
N LYS A 231 -17.88 0.43 -6.41
CA LYS A 231 -18.86 1.18 -5.60
C LYS A 231 -19.47 2.33 -6.42
N THR A 232 -20.67 2.75 -6.04
CA THR A 232 -21.37 3.89 -6.64
C THR A 232 -21.26 5.09 -5.73
N TYR A 233 -20.98 6.26 -6.31
CA TYR A 233 -20.85 7.52 -5.59
C TYR A 233 -21.70 8.60 -6.26
N ILE A 234 -22.21 9.53 -5.45
CA ILE A 234 -22.98 10.69 -5.91
C ILE A 234 -22.36 11.97 -5.33
N ASP A 235 -22.05 12.91 -6.22
CA ASP A 235 -21.57 14.24 -5.86
C ASP A 235 -22.76 15.20 -5.87
N VAL A 236 -22.97 15.89 -4.76
CA VAL A 236 -24.11 16.77 -4.55
C VAL A 236 -23.70 18.10 -3.97
N ASP A 237 -24.53 19.10 -4.23
CA ASP A 237 -24.49 20.41 -3.57
C ASP A 237 -25.77 20.53 -2.76
N LEU A 238 -25.65 20.51 -1.43
CA LEU A 238 -26.81 20.52 -0.53
C LEU A 238 -27.47 21.89 -0.52
N VAL A 239 -28.79 21.91 -0.52
CA VAL A 239 -29.58 23.14 -0.54
C VAL A 239 -30.75 23.07 0.44
N GLU A 240 -31.14 24.22 0.98
CA GLU A 240 -32.39 24.30 1.74
C GLU A 240 -33.53 24.61 0.77
N PHE A 241 -34.48 23.69 0.60
CA PHE A 241 -35.68 23.93 -0.19
C PHE A 241 -36.83 24.41 0.69
N LEU A 242 -37.03 25.72 0.74
CA LEU A 242 -38.04 26.38 1.57
C LEU A 242 -39.32 26.63 0.76
N ARG A 243 -40.47 26.53 1.42
CA ARG A 243 -41.80 26.77 0.82
C ARG A 243 -42.66 27.67 1.72
N GLY A 244 -43.62 28.38 1.13
CA GLY A 244 -44.56 29.22 1.87
C GLY A 244 -43.84 30.32 2.65
N ASN A 245 -44.23 30.54 3.92
CA ASN A 245 -43.65 31.61 4.75
C ASN A 245 -42.13 31.47 4.93
N ALA A 246 -41.62 30.25 5.09
CA ALA A 246 -40.18 30.01 5.23
C ALA A 246 -39.39 30.43 3.98
N ALA A 247 -39.99 30.31 2.79
CA ALA A 247 -39.36 30.77 1.56
C ALA A 247 -39.14 32.28 1.55
N LEU A 248 -40.14 33.04 2.01
CA LEU A 248 -40.04 34.50 2.12
C LEU A 248 -39.00 34.93 3.14
N GLU A 249 -39.00 34.32 4.33
CA GLU A 249 -38.02 34.60 5.37
C GLU A 249 -36.59 34.33 4.90
N GLY A 250 -36.37 33.17 4.27
CA GLY A 250 -35.09 32.81 3.66
C GLY A 250 -34.65 33.81 2.59
N ALA A 251 -35.56 34.18 1.68
CA ALA A 251 -35.26 35.08 0.57
C ALA A 251 -34.92 36.49 1.05
N ILE A 252 -35.59 36.98 2.10
CA ILE A 252 -35.26 38.26 2.74
C ILE A 252 -33.88 38.18 3.40
N LYS A 253 -33.60 37.09 4.13
CA LYS A 253 -32.33 36.90 4.83
C LYS A 253 -31.13 36.91 3.87
N ASP A 254 -31.31 36.38 2.68
CA ASP A 254 -30.27 36.31 1.65
C ASP A 254 -30.28 37.51 0.69
N ASN A 255 -31.08 38.56 0.98
CA ASN A 255 -31.25 39.75 0.14
C ASN A 255 -31.59 39.42 -1.32
N ASN A 256 -32.46 38.43 -1.54
CA ASN A 256 -32.78 37.95 -2.87
C ASN A 256 -33.53 39.02 -3.71
N SER A 257 -33.03 39.30 -4.92
CA SER A 257 -33.58 40.31 -5.83
C SER A 257 -34.98 39.98 -6.37
N LYS A 258 -35.45 38.73 -6.22
CA LYS A 258 -36.79 38.30 -6.64
C LYS A 258 -37.87 38.48 -5.58
N VAL A 259 -37.55 39.01 -4.39
CA VAL A 259 -38.57 39.33 -3.39
C VAL A 259 -39.42 40.49 -3.90
N GLY A 260 -40.68 40.20 -4.21
CA GLY A 260 -41.67 41.18 -4.64
C GLY A 260 -42.26 41.95 -3.46
N THR A 261 -42.85 43.11 -3.75
CA THR A 261 -43.64 43.89 -2.79
C THR A 261 -45.00 44.15 -3.41
N ASN A 262 -46.07 43.83 -2.67
CA ASN A 262 -47.45 44.12 -3.05
C ASN A 262 -47.75 45.63 -2.84
N ASP A 263 -48.87 46.10 -3.37
CA ASP A 263 -49.30 47.51 -3.27
C ASP A 263 -49.51 47.97 -1.81
N ASP A 264 -49.80 47.04 -0.89
CA ASP A 264 -49.94 47.29 0.55
C ASP A 264 -48.60 47.31 1.31
N GLY A 265 -47.48 47.12 0.62
CA GLY A 265 -46.14 47.05 1.19
C GLY A 265 -45.73 45.67 1.73
N SER A 266 -46.62 44.66 1.68
CA SER A 266 -46.27 43.30 2.08
C SER A 266 -45.33 42.64 1.07
N LYS A 267 -44.37 41.84 1.57
CA LYS A 267 -43.37 41.16 0.71
C LYS A 267 -43.83 39.75 0.35
N PHE A 268 -43.45 39.27 -0.82
CA PHE A 268 -43.74 37.90 -1.26
C PHE A 268 -42.62 37.31 -2.13
N VAL A 269 -42.64 35.99 -2.30
CA VAL A 269 -41.78 35.27 -3.26
C VAL A 269 -42.67 34.76 -4.40
N PRO A 270 -42.42 35.17 -5.66
CA PRO A 270 -43.32 34.88 -6.79
C PRO A 270 -43.67 33.39 -6.97
N ASP A 271 -42.67 32.51 -6.84
CA ASP A 271 -42.83 31.08 -7.12
C ASP A 271 -43.33 30.27 -5.91
N GLY A 272 -43.59 30.92 -4.77
CA GLY A 272 -44.02 30.27 -3.52
C GLY A 272 -42.97 29.37 -2.85
N TYR A 273 -41.76 29.29 -3.42
CA TYR A 273 -40.62 28.57 -2.88
C TYR A 273 -39.33 29.37 -2.99
N TYR A 274 -38.34 29.02 -2.17
CA TYR A 274 -37.00 29.59 -2.24
C TYR A 274 -35.97 28.51 -1.94
N ILE A 275 -34.96 28.40 -2.81
CA ILE A 275 -33.84 27.47 -2.63
C ILE A 275 -32.64 28.27 -2.19
N ARG A 276 -32.14 27.98 -0.99
CA ARG A 276 -30.94 28.63 -0.43
C ARG A 276 -29.74 27.76 -0.74
N ASP A 277 -28.79 28.35 -1.46
CA ASP A 277 -27.54 27.72 -1.88
C ASP A 277 -26.38 28.66 -1.49
N ASN A 278 -26.09 28.69 -0.19
CA ASN A 278 -25.18 29.69 0.40
C ASN A 278 -23.79 29.14 0.72
N VAL A 279 -23.61 27.82 0.62
CA VAL A 279 -22.41 27.12 1.08
C VAL A 279 -21.60 26.57 -0.10
N HIS A 280 -22.21 26.39 -1.28
CA HIS A 280 -21.60 25.89 -2.52
C HIS A 280 -20.51 24.84 -2.26
N LYS A 281 -20.85 23.85 -1.42
CA LYS A 281 -19.90 22.84 -0.96
C LYS A 281 -20.33 21.52 -1.55
N GLN A 282 -19.51 21.05 -2.49
CA GLN A 282 -19.66 19.71 -3.04
C GLN A 282 -19.38 18.67 -1.94
N ILE A 283 -20.35 17.77 -1.75
CA ILE A 283 -20.26 16.63 -0.84
C ILE A 283 -20.43 15.36 -1.67
N THR A 284 -19.62 14.35 -1.37
CA THR A 284 -19.70 13.04 -2.02
C THR A 284 -20.26 12.02 -1.04
N TYR A 285 -21.31 11.29 -1.45
CA TYR A 285 -21.88 10.18 -0.71
C TYR A 285 -21.65 8.84 -1.42
N GLU A 286 -21.46 7.78 -0.64
CA GLU A 286 -21.58 6.41 -1.14
C GLU A 286 -23.07 6.09 -1.36
N VAL A 287 -23.38 5.43 -2.48
CA VAL A 287 -24.73 5.01 -2.85
C VAL A 287 -24.83 3.50 -2.69
N SER A 288 -25.87 3.05 -1.99
CA SER A 288 -26.16 1.64 -1.77
C SER A 288 -26.30 0.89 -3.12
N GLN A 289 -25.91 -0.38 -3.13
CA GLN A 289 -26.09 -1.24 -4.30
C GLN A 289 -27.58 -1.52 -4.61
N ASN A 290 -28.45 -1.37 -3.60
CA ASN A 290 -29.90 -1.56 -3.73
C ASN A 290 -30.65 -0.23 -3.81
N SER A 291 -29.99 0.85 -4.20
CA SER A 291 -30.63 2.16 -4.25
C SER A 291 -31.68 2.28 -5.33
N THR A 292 -32.71 3.07 -5.04
CA THR A 292 -33.73 3.50 -6.00
C THR A 292 -33.38 4.87 -6.57
N PHE A 293 -33.61 5.03 -7.88
CA PHE A 293 -33.43 6.30 -8.59
C PHE A 293 -34.75 6.65 -9.25
N ASN A 294 -35.31 7.81 -8.93
CA ASN A 294 -36.60 8.24 -9.45
C ASN A 294 -36.47 9.55 -10.21
N LEU A 295 -36.99 9.58 -11.44
CA LEU A 295 -37.10 10.79 -12.26
C LEU A 295 -38.56 11.19 -12.41
N ALA A 296 -38.83 12.47 -12.67
CA ALA A 296 -40.20 12.88 -12.96
C ALA A 296 -40.74 12.17 -14.21
N GLU A 297 -42.00 11.77 -14.14
CA GLU A 297 -42.66 10.98 -15.18
C GLU A 297 -42.59 11.65 -16.56
N PHE A 298 -42.72 12.97 -16.62
CA PHE A 298 -42.67 13.74 -17.87
C PHE A 298 -41.27 13.75 -18.53
N HIS A 299 -40.20 13.49 -17.80
CA HIS A 299 -38.87 13.28 -18.38
C HIS A 299 -38.72 11.90 -19.04
N ILE A 300 -39.65 10.98 -18.76
CA ILE A 300 -39.63 9.59 -19.23
C ILE A 300 -40.63 9.39 -20.35
N TYR A 301 -41.83 9.98 -20.24
CA TYR A 301 -42.92 9.81 -21.18
C TYR A 301 -43.34 11.15 -21.79
N PRO A 302 -43.13 11.37 -23.10
CA PRO A 302 -43.34 12.67 -23.75
C PRO A 302 -44.80 13.13 -23.80
N ASN A 303 -45.76 12.25 -23.52
CA ASN A 303 -47.20 12.55 -23.47
C ASN A 303 -47.77 12.47 -22.05
N SER A 304 -46.93 12.48 -21.00
CA SER A 304 -47.42 12.51 -19.61
C SER A 304 -48.18 13.81 -19.36
N SER A 305 -49.40 13.69 -18.84
CA SER A 305 -50.20 14.81 -18.33
C SER A 305 -49.90 15.12 -16.85
N SER A 306 -48.82 14.58 -16.30
CA SER A 306 -48.44 14.81 -14.90
C SER A 306 -48.04 16.26 -14.68
N ASN A 307 -48.46 16.81 -13.54
CA ASN A 307 -48.12 18.17 -13.10
C ASN A 307 -46.69 18.28 -12.53
N GLY A 308 -45.77 17.46 -13.02
CA GLY A 308 -44.36 17.44 -12.61
C GLY A 308 -44.05 16.72 -11.29
N THR A 309 -45.04 16.49 -10.42
CA THR A 309 -44.79 15.96 -9.05
C THR A 309 -44.69 14.44 -8.97
N ILE A 310 -45.11 13.71 -9.99
CA ILE A 310 -45.06 12.24 -10.04
C ILE A 310 -43.66 11.81 -10.48
N THR A 311 -43.01 10.99 -9.66
CA THR A 311 -41.73 10.35 -10.01
C THR A 311 -41.91 8.86 -10.27
N VAL A 312 -41.07 8.32 -11.15
CA VAL A 312 -41.05 6.90 -11.50
C VAL A 312 -39.63 6.35 -11.35
N PRO A 313 -39.48 5.09 -10.87
CA PRO A 313 -38.17 4.47 -10.74
C PRO A 313 -37.55 4.21 -12.11
N VAL A 314 -36.25 4.45 -12.23
CA VAL A 314 -35.46 4.23 -13.44
C VAL A 314 -34.18 3.44 -13.12
N PRO A 315 -33.64 2.68 -14.09
CA PRO A 315 -32.32 2.06 -13.92
C PRO A 315 -31.21 3.11 -13.73
N TYR A 316 -30.13 2.71 -13.04
CA TYR A 316 -28.96 3.56 -12.79
C TYR A 316 -28.45 4.25 -14.06
N ASP A 317 -28.21 3.51 -15.15
CA ASP A 317 -27.63 4.06 -16.38
C ASP A 317 -28.53 5.16 -17.00
N ARG A 318 -29.85 5.04 -16.82
CA ARG A 318 -30.81 6.04 -17.28
C ARG A 318 -30.79 7.28 -16.40
N PHE A 319 -30.71 7.12 -15.08
CA PHE A 319 -30.55 8.23 -14.15
C PHE A 319 -29.23 8.98 -14.39
N GLU A 320 -28.13 8.25 -14.53
CA GLU A 320 -26.80 8.80 -14.82
C GLU A 320 -26.81 9.61 -16.13
N SER A 321 -27.40 9.06 -17.19
CA SER A 321 -27.52 9.74 -18.49
C SER A 321 -28.35 11.03 -18.39
N TYR A 322 -29.43 11.01 -17.61
CA TYR A 322 -30.25 12.19 -17.35
C TYR A 322 -29.43 13.27 -16.64
N ILE A 323 -28.78 12.93 -15.52
CA ILE A 323 -27.94 13.88 -14.78
C ILE A 323 -26.90 14.49 -15.71
N LYS A 324 -26.12 13.67 -16.43
CA LYS A 324 -25.05 14.12 -17.34
C LYS A 324 -25.52 15.05 -18.45
N SER A 325 -26.70 14.78 -19.04
CA SER A 325 -27.26 15.62 -20.11
C SER A 325 -27.79 16.97 -19.61
N HIS A 326 -27.92 17.14 -18.30
CA HIS A 326 -28.54 18.29 -17.65
C HIS A 326 -27.60 19.07 -16.71
N ILE A 327 -26.29 18.75 -16.71
CA ILE A 327 -25.28 19.45 -15.89
C ILE A 327 -25.09 20.92 -16.32
N ASN A 328 -25.29 21.23 -17.62
CA ASN A 328 -24.97 22.54 -18.21
C ASN A 328 -26.20 23.37 -18.63
N GLY A 329 -27.41 22.98 -18.23
CA GLY A 329 -28.64 23.73 -18.56
C GLY A 329 -28.90 24.87 -17.57
N ASP A 330 -29.44 25.99 -18.05
CA ASP A 330 -29.91 27.12 -17.22
C ASP A 330 -31.17 26.77 -16.37
N TYR A 331 -31.83 25.66 -16.71
CA TYR A 331 -32.86 25.07 -15.88
C TYR A 331 -32.22 24.28 -14.74
N ARG A 332 -32.89 24.11 -13.60
CA ARG A 332 -32.40 23.45 -12.38
C ARG A 332 -32.72 21.94 -12.37
N PRO A 333 -32.26 21.10 -13.32
CA PRO A 333 -32.94 19.87 -13.69
C PRO A 333 -32.52 18.73 -12.76
N ASN A 334 -31.55 18.98 -11.87
CA ASN A 334 -30.95 17.98 -11.00
C ASN A 334 -31.29 18.23 -9.53
N LEU A 335 -32.31 19.04 -9.22
CA LEU A 335 -32.81 19.15 -7.86
C LEU A 335 -33.43 17.81 -7.45
N CYS A 336 -32.84 17.19 -6.44
CA CYS A 336 -33.27 15.89 -5.93
C CYS A 336 -33.43 15.94 -4.41
N LEU A 337 -34.26 15.04 -3.91
CA LEU A 337 -34.31 14.61 -2.53
C LEU A 337 -33.50 13.33 -2.43
N ILE A 338 -32.45 13.32 -1.63
CA ILE A 338 -31.67 12.13 -1.33
C ILE A 338 -32.08 11.60 0.03
N LYS A 339 -32.28 10.29 0.14
CA LYS A 339 -32.50 9.62 1.42
C LYS A 339 -31.31 8.76 1.74
N PHE A 340 -30.83 8.86 2.96
CA PHE A 340 -29.71 8.07 3.42
C PHE A 340 -30.03 7.34 4.73
N LYS A 341 -29.35 6.20 4.87
CA LYS A 341 -29.35 5.41 6.09
C LYS A 341 -27.89 5.15 6.43
N ASN A 342 -27.47 5.53 7.64
CA ASN A 342 -26.08 5.43 8.07
C ASN A 342 -25.11 6.10 7.07
N ASN A 343 -25.47 7.29 6.57
CA ASN A 343 -24.67 8.08 5.62
C ASN A 343 -24.45 7.41 4.23
N VAL A 344 -25.21 6.36 3.92
CA VAL A 344 -25.26 5.73 2.60
C VAL A 344 -26.59 6.07 1.93
N VAL A 345 -26.54 6.65 0.75
CA VAL A 345 -27.73 7.03 -0.02
C VAL A 345 -28.41 5.77 -0.54
N TYR A 346 -29.69 5.61 -0.23
CA TYR A 346 -30.49 4.46 -0.69
C TYR A 346 -31.69 4.86 -1.57
N ASP A 347 -32.05 6.13 -1.63
CA ASP A 347 -33.04 6.65 -2.58
C ASP A 347 -32.60 8.02 -3.09
N VAL A 348 -32.75 8.26 -4.39
CA VAL A 348 -32.53 9.55 -5.03
C VAL A 348 -33.75 9.85 -5.88
N SER A 349 -34.47 10.90 -5.52
CA SER A 349 -35.74 11.23 -6.17
C SER A 349 -35.74 12.65 -6.69
N TYR A 350 -36.05 12.84 -7.97
CA TYR A 350 -36.23 14.16 -8.56
C TYR A 350 -37.27 14.99 -7.80
N VAL A 351 -37.02 16.28 -7.66
CA VAL A 351 -37.92 17.23 -7.00
C VAL A 351 -38.34 18.30 -8.01
N TYR A 352 -39.65 18.36 -8.25
CA TYR A 352 -40.24 19.36 -9.12
C TYR A 352 -40.30 20.74 -8.46
N THR A 353 -39.90 21.74 -9.23
CA THR A 353 -40.12 23.16 -8.95
C THR A 353 -41.06 23.72 -10.03
N PRO A 354 -42.25 24.22 -9.65
CA PRO A 354 -43.21 24.81 -10.58
C PRO A 354 -42.67 25.99 -11.38
#